data_AF-A0A952S0D3-F1
#
_entry.id   AF-A0A952S0D3-F1
#
_cell.length_a   1.000
_cell.length_b   1.000
_cell.length_c   1.000
_cell.angle_alpha   90.00
_cell.angle_beta   90.00
_cell.angle_gamma   90.00
#
_symmetry.space_group_name_H-M   'P 1'
#
loop_
_entity.id
_entity.type
_entity.pdbx_description
1 polymer ?
#
loop_
_entity_poly.entity_id
_entity_poly.type
_entity_poly.pdbx_seq_one_letter_code
_entity_poly.pdbx_strand_id
1 'polypeptide(L)'
;MAAGDLVNVNPTVLNSTIEFLTAMITPALLMTATGSLVLSTSTRLGRVVDRVRDLEQRLSELILVEDKSSIPLYEKRIDTVVGLLDKVTSRARILQRAMGTFYYGLVFFVLTSVSIAVVGIFGIYRWLPIPIGIIGILYLLYGSVLMLNETRKATATVNAEMDFTWALANAVAPPEVIGKYTYNVHGRRRIRSKASGATASEEITRKSEGP
;
A
#
# COMPACT_ATOMS: atom_id res chain seq x y z
N MET A 1 -35.61 51.50 -22.75
CA MET A 1 -36.33 50.76 -21.70
C MET A 1 -35.93 49.28 -21.82
N ALA A 2 -34.70 48.93 -21.42
CA ALA A 2 -34.12 47.60 -21.68
C ALA A 2 -32.97 47.28 -20.70
N ALA A 3 -33.19 47.48 -19.40
CA ALA A 3 -32.20 47.15 -18.36
C ALA A 3 -32.82 46.46 -17.14
N GLY A 4 -34.16 46.43 -17.01
CA GLY A 4 -34.85 45.87 -15.85
C GLY A 4 -35.13 44.36 -15.91
N ASP A 5 -35.11 43.74 -17.10
CA ASP A 5 -35.51 42.34 -17.31
C ASP A 5 -34.34 41.33 -17.26
N LEU A 6 -33.09 41.80 -17.15
CA LEU A 6 -31.92 40.92 -17.07
C LEU A 6 -31.62 40.42 -15.64
N VAL A 7 -32.31 40.96 -14.63
CA VAL A 7 -32.07 40.66 -13.20
C VAL A 7 -33.39 40.32 -12.51
N ASN A 8 -34.28 39.59 -13.16
CA ASN A 8 -35.35 38.88 -12.47
C ASN A 8 -35.03 37.38 -12.51
N VAL A 9 -33.96 37.01 -11.81
CA VAL A 9 -33.58 35.61 -11.69
C VAL A 9 -34.63 34.94 -10.81
N ASN A 10 -35.46 34.08 -11.42
CA ASN A 10 -36.53 33.41 -10.70
C ASN A 10 -35.93 32.61 -9.52
N PRO A 11 -36.25 32.94 -8.26
CA PRO A 11 -35.59 32.35 -7.10
C PRO A 11 -35.76 30.83 -7.02
N THR A 12 -36.83 30.28 -7.60
CA THR A 12 -37.04 28.82 -7.67
C THR A 12 -36.06 28.11 -8.60
N VAL A 13 -35.69 28.71 -9.74
CA VAL A 13 -34.72 28.14 -10.70
C VAL A 13 -33.31 28.17 -10.11
N LEU A 14 -32.96 29.25 -9.42
CA LEU A 14 -31.70 29.39 -8.65
C LEU A 14 -31.59 28.31 -7.56
N ASN A 15 -32.63 28.14 -6.73
CA ASN A 15 -32.63 27.13 -5.67
C ASN A 15 -32.47 25.71 -6.23
N SER A 16 -33.17 25.39 -7.32
CA SER A 16 -33.06 24.08 -8.00
C SER A 16 -31.64 23.85 -8.54
N THR A 17 -31.03 24.88 -9.14
CA THR A 17 -29.67 24.80 -9.69
C THR A 17 -28.63 24.57 -8.60
N ILE A 18 -28.74 25.28 -7.48
CA ILE A 18 -27.86 25.12 -6.32
C ILE A 18 -28.01 23.72 -5.73
N GLU A 19 -29.23 23.18 -5.65
CA GLU A 19 -29.47 21.81 -5.17
C GLU A 19 -28.74 20.77 -6.03
N PHE A 20 -28.83 20.86 -7.36
CA PHE A 20 -28.12 19.94 -8.26
C PHE A 20 -26.60 20.08 -8.17
N LEU A 21 -26.08 21.32 -8.15
CA LEU A 21 -24.65 21.57 -8.00
C LEU A 21 -24.12 21.05 -6.66
N THR A 22 -24.91 21.19 -5.59
CA THR A 22 -24.56 20.68 -4.26
C THR A 22 -24.58 19.14 -4.24
N ALA A 23 -25.54 18.50 -4.90
CA ALA A 23 -25.59 17.05 -5.03
C ALA A 23 -24.40 16.47 -5.80
N MET A 24 -23.77 17.26 -6.69
CA MET A 24 -22.54 16.86 -7.41
C MET A 24 -21.28 16.93 -6.56
N ILE A 25 -21.29 17.57 -5.39
CA ILE A 25 -20.13 17.66 -4.49
C ILE A 25 -19.74 16.27 -3.99
N THR A 26 -20.70 15.44 -3.60
CA THR A 26 -20.44 14.08 -3.08
C THR A 26 -19.69 13.19 -4.08
N PRO A 27 -20.18 12.96 -5.32
CA PRO A 27 -19.44 12.18 -6.29
C PRO A 27 -18.11 12.82 -6.67
N ALA A 28 -17.99 14.16 -6.69
CA ALA A 28 -16.71 14.84 -6.94
C ALA A 28 -15.67 14.52 -5.86
N LEU A 29 -16.04 14.59 -4.58
CA LEU A 29 -15.15 14.23 -3.46
C LEU A 29 -14.75 12.76 -3.51
N LEU A 30 -15.68 11.86 -3.86
CA LEU A 30 -15.38 10.44 -4.03
C LEU A 30 -14.43 10.20 -5.21
N MET A 31 -14.57 10.91 -6.32
CA MET A 31 -13.61 10.86 -7.44
C MET A 31 -12.22 11.31 -7.00
N THR A 32 -12.11 12.42 -6.25
CA THR A 32 -10.82 12.91 -5.73
C THR A 32 -10.17 11.89 -4.78
N ALA A 33 -10.93 11.35 -3.82
CA ALA A 33 -10.44 10.32 -2.91
C ALA A 33 -9.97 9.06 -3.66
N THR A 34 -10.75 8.62 -4.66
CA THR A 34 -10.38 7.50 -5.54
C THR A 34 -9.09 7.81 -6.31
N GLY A 35 -8.96 9.03 -6.84
CA GLY A 35 -7.76 9.49 -7.54
C GLY A 35 -6.51 9.41 -6.67
N SER A 36 -6.59 9.82 -5.40
CA SER A 36 -5.49 9.67 -4.45
C SER A 36 -5.13 8.20 -4.20
N LEU A 37 -6.10 7.30 -4.09
CA LEU A 37 -5.86 5.86 -3.94
C LEU A 37 -5.19 5.26 -5.18
N VAL A 38 -5.67 5.61 -6.39
CA VAL A 38 -5.09 5.18 -7.66
C VAL A 38 -3.65 5.65 -7.78
N LEU A 39 -3.37 6.93 -7.51
CA LEU A 39 -2.02 7.48 -7.56
C LEU A 39 -1.08 6.80 -6.55
N SER A 40 -1.56 6.59 -5.32
CA SER A 40 -0.82 5.88 -4.28
C SER A 40 -0.53 4.43 -4.65
N THR A 41 -1.44 3.77 -5.38
CA THR A 41 -1.27 2.39 -5.84
C THR A 41 -0.33 2.32 -7.04
N SER A 42 -0.46 3.25 -7.97
CA SER A 42 0.39 3.38 -9.16
C SER A 42 1.86 3.59 -8.78
N THR A 43 2.13 4.49 -7.82
CA THR A 43 3.49 4.71 -7.31
C THR A 43 4.08 3.46 -6.63
N ARG A 44 3.27 2.68 -5.90
CA ARG A 44 3.69 1.38 -5.35
C ARG A 44 3.98 0.37 -6.45
N LEU A 45 3.16 0.32 -7.50
CA LEU A 45 3.35 -0.57 -8.63
C LEU A 45 4.64 -0.27 -9.38
N GLY A 46 4.94 1.01 -9.62
CA GLY A 46 6.19 1.45 -10.23
C GLY A 46 7.40 0.86 -9.50
N ARG A 47 7.47 1.02 -8.18
CA ARG A 47 8.57 0.45 -7.37
C ARG A 47 8.66 -1.08 -7.44
N VAL A 48 7.52 -1.77 -7.51
CA VAL A 48 7.48 -3.24 -7.67
C VAL A 48 8.03 -3.64 -9.03
N VAL A 49 7.63 -2.94 -10.10
CA VAL A 49 8.11 -3.17 -11.47
C VAL A 49 9.60 -2.84 -11.60
N ASP A 50 10.08 -1.77 -10.97
CA ASP A 50 11.49 -1.42 -10.94
C ASP A 50 12.31 -2.53 -10.26
N ARG A 51 11.80 -3.12 -9.16
CA ARG A 51 12.43 -4.27 -8.49
C ARG A 51 12.40 -5.54 -9.35
N VAL A 52 11.36 -5.76 -10.16
CA VAL A 52 11.34 -6.86 -11.15
C VAL A 52 12.45 -6.69 -12.17
N ARG A 53 12.61 -5.47 -12.71
CA ARG A 53 13.65 -5.16 -13.71
C ARG A 53 15.06 -5.32 -13.15
N ASP A 54 15.31 -4.86 -11.92
CA ASP A 54 16.61 -5.07 -11.24
C ASP A 54 16.90 -6.56 -11.00
N LEU A 55 15.91 -7.34 -10.56
CA LEU A 55 16.06 -8.79 -10.39
C LEU A 55 16.30 -9.53 -11.71
N GLU A 56 15.61 -9.12 -12.78
CA GLU A 56 15.80 -9.66 -14.12
C GLU A 56 17.21 -9.36 -14.64
N GLN A 57 17.70 -8.13 -14.47
CA GLN A 57 19.05 -7.76 -14.87
C GLN A 57 20.10 -8.61 -14.14
N ARG A 58 19.98 -8.76 -12.82
CA ARG A 58 20.87 -9.63 -12.03
C ARG A 58 20.79 -11.08 -12.48
N LEU A 59 19.59 -11.58 -12.79
CA LEU A 59 19.42 -12.94 -13.30
C LEU A 59 20.13 -13.12 -14.66
N SER A 60 19.95 -12.16 -15.57
CA SER A 60 20.64 -12.17 -16.87
C SER A 60 22.15 -12.13 -16.72
N GLU A 61 22.67 -11.26 -15.83
CA GLU A 61 24.11 -11.20 -15.52
C GLU A 61 24.62 -12.55 -14.96
N LEU A 62 23.87 -13.21 -14.07
CA LEU A 62 24.26 -14.54 -13.56
C LEU A 62 24.20 -15.62 -14.65
N ILE A 63 23.18 -15.64 -15.51
CA ILE A 63 23.00 -16.68 -16.53
C ILE A 63 24.04 -16.55 -17.66
N LEU A 64 24.42 -15.32 -18.01
CA LEU A 64 25.32 -15.02 -19.13
C LEU A 64 26.81 -15.11 -18.77
N VAL A 65 27.17 -15.27 -17.50
CA VAL A 65 28.58 -15.48 -17.10
C VAL A 65 29.09 -16.80 -17.67
N GLU A 66 30.14 -16.70 -18.48
CA GLU A 66 30.79 -17.80 -19.18
C GLU A 66 31.52 -18.75 -18.19
N ASP A 67 32.06 -18.20 -17.11
CA ASP A 67 32.83 -18.95 -16.10
C ASP A 67 32.00 -19.25 -14.84
N LYS A 68 31.02 -20.15 -14.99
CA LYS A 68 30.10 -20.58 -13.92
C LYS A 68 30.80 -21.23 -12.72
N SER A 69 32.04 -21.67 -12.90
CA SER A 69 32.86 -22.34 -11.88
C SER A 69 33.46 -21.37 -10.86
N SER A 70 33.62 -20.09 -11.23
CA SER A 70 34.17 -19.04 -10.38
C SER A 70 33.17 -18.48 -9.36
N ILE A 71 31.87 -18.79 -9.51
CA ILE A 71 30.79 -18.28 -8.66
C ILE A 71 30.42 -19.35 -7.62
N PRO A 72 30.77 -19.19 -6.34
CA PRO A 72 30.35 -20.13 -5.31
C PRO A 72 28.82 -20.13 -5.17
N LEU A 73 28.22 -21.33 -5.14
CA LEU A 73 26.77 -21.56 -5.01
C LEU A 73 25.93 -20.96 -6.15
N TYR A 74 26.43 -21.02 -7.39
CA TYR A 74 25.75 -20.53 -8.60
C TYR A 74 24.28 -20.99 -8.72
N GLU A 75 24.01 -22.29 -8.61
CA GLU A 75 22.65 -22.85 -8.69
C GLU A 75 21.72 -22.29 -7.61
N LYS A 76 22.22 -22.13 -6.38
CA LYS A 76 21.43 -21.63 -5.25
C LYS A 76 21.11 -20.14 -5.37
N ARG A 77 22.00 -19.36 -6.00
CA ARG A 77 21.73 -17.95 -6.33
C ARG A 77 20.68 -17.80 -7.42
N ILE A 78 20.76 -18.60 -8.49
CA ILE A 78 19.75 -18.60 -9.56
C ILE A 78 18.38 -18.98 -8.98
N ASP A 79 18.30 -20.05 -8.21
CA ASP A 79 17.03 -20.50 -7.60
C ASP A 79 16.42 -19.42 -6.70
N THR A 80 17.26 -18.73 -5.90
CA THR A 80 16.81 -17.61 -5.05
C THR A 80 16.29 -16.43 -5.87
N VAL A 81 16.98 -16.03 -6.94
CA VAL A 81 16.59 -14.89 -7.79
C VAL A 81 15.30 -15.21 -8.56
N VAL A 82 15.18 -16.43 -9.10
CA VAL A 82 13.95 -16.89 -9.77
C VAL A 82 12.77 -16.93 -8.81
N GLY A 83 12.96 -17.45 -7.59
CA GLY A 83 11.92 -17.45 -6.56
C GLY A 83 11.49 -16.05 -6.10
N LEU A 84 12.42 -15.08 -6.09
CA LEU A 84 12.10 -13.67 -5.83
C LEU A 84 11.33 -13.05 -7.01
N LEU A 85 11.70 -13.36 -8.24
CA LEU A 85 11.05 -12.84 -9.45
C LEU A 85 9.58 -13.27 -9.53
N ASP A 86 9.27 -14.53 -9.22
CA ASP A 86 7.89 -15.04 -9.20
C ASP A 86 7.04 -14.33 -8.11
N LYS A 87 7.61 -14.18 -6.90
CA LYS A 87 6.93 -13.47 -5.80
C LYS A 87 6.63 -12.01 -6.15
N VAL A 88 7.60 -11.26 -6.70
CA VAL A 88 7.41 -9.84 -7.04
C VAL A 88 6.44 -9.68 -8.22
N THR A 89 6.48 -10.59 -9.20
CA THR A 89 5.52 -10.61 -10.33
C THR A 89 4.09 -10.91 -9.86
N SER A 90 3.92 -11.86 -8.94
CA SER A 90 2.62 -12.16 -8.34
C SER A 90 2.01 -10.95 -7.63
N ARG A 91 2.83 -10.19 -6.90
CA ARG A 91 2.43 -8.94 -6.23
C ARG A 91 2.01 -7.87 -7.23
N ALA A 92 2.76 -7.69 -8.32
CA ALA A 92 2.42 -6.75 -9.38
C ALA A 92 1.03 -7.02 -9.97
N ARG A 93 0.67 -8.29 -10.19
CA ARG A 93 -0.67 -8.67 -10.70
C ARG A 93 -1.80 -8.31 -9.74
N ILE A 94 -1.63 -8.50 -8.44
CA ILE A 94 -2.64 -8.13 -7.44
C ILE A 94 -2.83 -6.60 -7.43
N LEU A 95 -1.74 -5.86 -7.51
CA LEU A 95 -1.74 -4.40 -7.53
C LEU A 95 -2.42 -3.84 -8.81
N GLN A 96 -2.16 -4.46 -9.96
CA GLN A 96 -2.83 -4.13 -11.24
C GLN A 96 -4.34 -4.40 -11.17
N ARG A 97 -4.77 -5.54 -10.59
CA ARG A 97 -6.20 -5.84 -10.41
C ARG A 97 -6.88 -4.80 -9.51
N ALA A 98 -6.22 -4.35 -8.45
CA ALA A 98 -6.74 -3.30 -7.58
C ALA A 98 -6.87 -1.95 -8.29
N MET A 99 -5.87 -1.56 -9.09
CA MET A 99 -5.98 -0.36 -9.93
C MET A 99 -7.18 -0.47 -10.88
N GLY A 100 -7.38 -1.61 -11.54
CA GLY A 100 -8.54 -1.85 -12.38
C GLY A 100 -9.87 -1.63 -11.64
N THR A 101 -10.02 -2.18 -10.43
CA THR A 101 -11.23 -1.99 -9.61
C THR A 101 -11.47 -0.54 -9.21
N PHE A 102 -10.42 0.23 -8.94
CA PHE A 102 -10.56 1.66 -8.67
C PHE A 102 -10.96 2.46 -9.91
N TYR A 103 -10.46 2.11 -11.10
CA TYR A 103 -10.91 2.71 -12.35
C TYR A 103 -12.38 2.43 -12.64
N TYR A 104 -12.87 1.21 -12.37
CA TYR A 104 -14.30 0.91 -12.47
C TYR A 104 -15.12 1.78 -11.50
N GLY A 105 -14.71 1.90 -10.24
CA GLY A 105 -15.36 2.78 -9.27
C GLY A 105 -15.40 4.26 -9.72
N LEU A 106 -14.29 4.75 -10.27
CA LEU A 106 -14.19 6.10 -10.81
C LEU A 106 -15.19 6.34 -11.95
N VAL A 107 -15.32 5.39 -12.88
CA VAL A 107 -16.31 5.44 -13.97
C VAL A 107 -17.73 5.53 -13.41
N PHE A 108 -18.07 4.75 -12.39
CA PHE A 108 -19.40 4.81 -11.75
C PHE A 108 -19.66 6.16 -11.04
N PHE A 109 -18.66 6.79 -10.43
CA PHE A 109 -18.86 8.13 -9.86
C PHE A 109 -19.02 9.21 -10.91
N VAL A 110 -18.29 9.12 -12.03
CA VAL A 110 -18.52 10.00 -13.19
C VAL A 110 -19.95 9.80 -13.72
N LEU A 111 -20.39 8.55 -13.89
CA LEU A 111 -21.76 8.23 -14.30
C LEU A 111 -22.80 8.74 -13.30
N THR A 112 -22.52 8.70 -12.01
CA THR A 112 -23.39 9.26 -10.96
C THR A 112 -23.53 10.77 -11.13
N SER A 113 -22.42 11.48 -11.34
CA SER A 113 -22.42 12.93 -11.59
C SER A 113 -23.19 13.30 -12.86
N VAL A 114 -22.98 12.56 -13.96
CA VAL A 114 -23.74 12.73 -15.20
C VAL A 114 -25.23 12.45 -14.98
N SER A 115 -25.57 11.42 -14.21
CA SER A 115 -26.97 11.09 -13.91
C SER A 115 -27.66 12.19 -13.10
N ILE A 116 -26.97 12.84 -12.16
CA ILE A 116 -27.49 14.01 -11.42
C ILE A 116 -27.80 15.16 -12.39
N ALA A 117 -26.89 15.45 -13.32
CA ALA A 117 -27.09 16.48 -14.32
C ALA A 117 -28.29 16.17 -15.24
N VAL A 118 -28.45 14.92 -15.67
CA VAL A 118 -29.60 14.48 -16.48
C VAL A 118 -30.91 14.65 -15.72
N VAL A 119 -30.95 14.25 -14.44
CA VAL A 119 -32.14 14.46 -13.59
C VAL A 119 -32.47 15.94 -13.46
N GLY A 120 -31.46 16.83 -13.36
CA GLY A 120 -31.67 18.27 -13.26
C GLY A 120 -32.20 18.92 -14.53
N ILE A 121 -31.83 18.42 -15.71
CA ILE A 121 -32.28 18.97 -17.00
C ILE A 121 -33.64 18.42 -17.40
N PHE A 122 -33.83 17.11 -17.30
CA PHE A 122 -35.00 16.43 -17.84
C PHE A 122 -36.10 16.18 -16.80
N GLY A 123 -35.77 16.17 -15.51
CA GLY A 123 -36.73 15.91 -14.43
C GLY A 123 -37.23 14.45 -14.34
N ILE A 124 -36.69 13.55 -15.16
CA ILE A 124 -37.07 12.13 -15.24
C ILE A 124 -36.05 11.28 -14.45
N TYR A 125 -36.49 10.18 -13.84
CA TYR A 125 -35.65 9.20 -13.14
C TYR A 125 -34.81 9.75 -11.96
N ARG A 126 -35.45 10.48 -11.04
CA ARG A 126 -34.81 11.06 -9.82
C ARG A 126 -34.05 10.04 -8.94
N TRP A 127 -34.41 8.76 -9.02
CA TRP A 127 -33.77 7.69 -8.26
C TRP A 127 -32.53 7.09 -8.94
N LEU A 128 -32.27 7.41 -10.22
CA LEU A 128 -31.20 6.82 -11.03
C LEU A 128 -29.78 7.05 -10.49
N PRO A 129 -29.41 8.22 -9.94
CA PRO A 129 -28.06 8.43 -9.43
C PRO A 129 -27.71 7.54 -8.22
N ILE A 130 -28.72 7.12 -7.44
CA ILE A 130 -28.55 6.37 -6.20
C ILE A 130 -27.91 4.98 -6.45
N PRO A 131 -28.49 4.08 -7.27
CA PRO A 131 -27.91 2.76 -7.51
C PRO A 131 -26.54 2.85 -8.21
N ILE A 132 -26.36 3.81 -9.13
CA ILE A 132 -25.08 4.02 -9.83
C ILE A 132 -23.98 4.41 -8.83
N GLY A 133 -24.29 5.32 -7.90
CA GLY A 133 -23.38 5.74 -6.84
C GLY A 133 -23.02 4.58 -5.89
N ILE A 134 -24.01 3.77 -5.50
CA ILE A 134 -23.79 2.59 -4.65
C ILE A 134 -22.85 1.60 -5.33
N ILE A 135 -23.02 1.32 -6.63
CA ILE A 135 -22.13 0.43 -7.37
C ILE A 135 -20.70 0.98 -7.37
N GLY A 136 -20.52 2.31 -7.55
CA GLY A 136 -19.21 2.95 -7.43
C GLY A 136 -18.54 2.75 -6.06
N ILE A 137 -19.32 2.89 -4.98
CA ILE A 137 -18.84 2.65 -3.60
C ILE A 137 -18.43 1.18 -3.41
N LEU A 138 -19.19 0.23 -3.96
CA LEU A 138 -18.85 -1.20 -3.89
C LEU A 138 -17.53 -1.52 -4.59
N TYR A 139 -17.28 -0.95 -5.76
CA TYR A 139 -15.99 -1.10 -6.45
C TYR A 139 -14.83 -0.51 -5.64
N LEU A 140 -15.02 0.65 -5.02
CA LEU A 140 -14.04 1.24 -4.12
C LEU A 140 -13.74 0.36 -2.91
N LEU A 141 -14.78 -0.18 -2.27
CA LEU A 141 -14.64 -1.07 -1.13
C LEU A 141 -13.89 -2.34 -1.53
N TYR A 142 -14.27 -2.96 -2.65
CA TYR A 142 -13.63 -4.15 -3.17
C TYR A 142 -12.15 -3.92 -3.50
N GLY A 143 -11.83 -2.81 -4.21
CA GLY A 143 -10.44 -2.44 -4.52
C GLY A 143 -9.61 -2.14 -3.27
N SER A 144 -10.22 -1.52 -2.26
CA SER A 144 -9.57 -1.23 -0.98
C SER A 144 -9.25 -2.51 -0.21
N VAL A 145 -10.16 -3.49 -0.20
CA VAL A 145 -9.93 -4.81 0.40
C VAL A 145 -8.81 -5.56 -0.33
N LEU A 146 -8.78 -5.49 -1.66
CA LEU A 146 -7.71 -6.11 -2.45
C LEU A 146 -6.33 -5.50 -2.11
N MET A 147 -6.27 -4.17 -1.91
CA MET A 147 -5.07 -3.47 -1.43
C MET A 147 -4.65 -3.87 -0.02
N LEU A 148 -5.61 -4.03 0.91
CA LEU A 148 -5.30 -4.48 2.27
C LEU A 148 -4.72 -5.90 2.29
N ASN A 149 -5.26 -6.80 1.46
CA ASN A 149 -4.76 -8.16 1.33
C ASN A 149 -3.33 -8.18 0.75
N GLU A 150 -3.02 -7.35 -0.23
CA GLU A 150 -1.66 -7.22 -0.75
C GLU A 150 -0.70 -6.66 0.30
N THR A 151 -1.13 -5.65 1.06
CA THR A 151 -0.30 -5.06 2.12
C THR A 151 0.06 -6.10 3.18
N ARG A 152 -0.89 -6.95 3.57
CA ARG A 152 -0.64 -8.07 4.50
C ARG A 152 0.37 -9.08 3.96
N LYS A 153 0.26 -9.47 2.69
CA LYS A 153 1.22 -10.37 2.03
C LYS A 153 2.61 -9.74 1.92
N ALA A 154 2.67 -8.45 1.62
CA ALA A 154 3.91 -7.69 1.57
C ALA A 154 4.63 -7.67 2.93
N THR A 155 3.90 -7.44 4.02
CA THR A 155 4.46 -7.48 5.38
C THR A 155 4.97 -8.89 5.74
N ALA A 156 4.26 -9.94 5.35
CA ALA A 156 4.71 -11.31 5.58
C ALA A 156 6.04 -11.62 4.87
N THR A 157 6.19 -11.18 3.61
CA THR A 157 7.45 -11.35 2.85
C THR A 157 8.60 -10.54 3.46
N VAL A 158 8.36 -9.29 3.86
CA VAL A 158 9.38 -8.45 4.51
C VAL A 158 9.82 -9.04 5.85
N ASN A 159 8.89 -9.58 6.64
CA ASN A 159 9.22 -10.25 7.89
C ASN A 159 10.12 -11.47 7.62
N ALA A 160 9.82 -12.27 6.60
CA ALA A 160 10.65 -13.41 6.22
C ALA A 160 12.06 -12.99 5.72
N GLU A 161 12.18 -11.91 4.94
CA GLU A 161 13.49 -11.34 4.54
C GLU A 161 14.28 -10.84 5.77
N MET A 162 13.59 -10.25 6.74
CA MET A 162 14.20 -9.75 7.97
C MET A 162 14.63 -10.88 8.91
N ASP A 163 13.83 -11.94 9.05
CA ASP A 163 14.18 -13.17 9.77
C ASP A 163 15.46 -13.79 9.18
N PHE A 164 15.54 -13.90 7.85
CA PHE A 164 16.72 -14.41 7.15
C PHE A 164 17.96 -13.53 7.39
N THR A 165 17.80 -12.21 7.29
CA THR A 165 18.88 -11.25 7.54
C THR A 165 19.39 -11.35 8.98
N TRP A 166 18.50 -11.56 9.95
CA TRP A 166 18.86 -11.80 11.34
C TRP A 166 19.57 -13.13 11.58
N ALA A 167 19.13 -14.20 10.91
CA ALA A 167 19.84 -15.48 10.95
C ALA A 167 21.26 -15.37 10.40
N LEU A 168 21.43 -14.66 9.27
CA LEU A 168 22.74 -14.38 8.68
C LEU A 168 23.61 -13.50 9.58
N ALA A 169 23.03 -12.46 10.19
CA ALA A 169 23.72 -11.60 11.14
C ALA A 169 24.23 -12.40 12.35
N ASN A 170 23.42 -13.32 12.90
CA ASN A 170 23.85 -14.18 14.01
C ASN A 170 24.99 -15.15 13.62
N ALA A 171 25.05 -15.59 12.36
CA ALA A 171 26.06 -16.53 11.90
C ALA A 171 27.41 -15.87 11.57
N VAL A 172 27.39 -14.60 11.13
CA VAL A 172 28.58 -13.91 10.57
C VAL A 172 29.09 -12.79 11.47
N ALA A 173 28.25 -12.15 12.28
CA ALA A 173 28.68 -11.00 13.06
C ALA A 173 29.51 -11.40 14.30
N PRO A 174 30.46 -10.54 14.72
CA PRO A 174 31.25 -10.79 15.93
C PRO A 174 30.34 -10.89 17.17
N PRO A 175 30.64 -11.82 18.11
CA PRO A 175 29.80 -12.07 19.29
C PRO A 175 29.62 -10.84 20.20
N GLU A 176 30.57 -9.90 20.19
CA GLU A 176 30.50 -8.62 20.92
C GLU A 176 29.39 -7.68 20.42
N VAL A 177 29.00 -7.79 19.14
CA VAL A 177 27.99 -6.94 18.52
C VAL A 177 26.61 -7.60 18.62
N ILE A 178 26.53 -8.91 18.39
CA ILE A 178 25.27 -9.68 18.48
C ILE A 178 24.72 -9.62 19.92
N GLY A 179 25.59 -9.73 20.93
CA GLY A 179 25.17 -9.70 22.34
C GLY A 179 24.46 -8.41 22.79
N LYS A 180 24.61 -7.30 22.04
CA LYS A 180 23.94 -6.03 22.32
C LYS A 180 22.48 -5.98 21.84
N TYR A 181 22.07 -6.89 20.94
CA TYR A 181 20.75 -6.84 20.30
C TYR A 181 20.03 -8.19 20.39
N THR A 182 18.75 -8.18 20.78
CA THR A 182 17.90 -9.37 20.80
C THR A 182 16.82 -9.24 19.73
N TYR A 183 16.81 -10.14 18.76
CA TYR A 183 15.76 -10.18 17.75
C TYR A 183 14.52 -10.88 18.30
N ASN A 184 13.37 -10.22 18.22
CA ASN A 184 12.12 -10.76 18.69
C ASN A 184 11.19 -11.03 17.52
N VAL A 185 11.16 -12.28 17.08
CA VAL A 185 10.37 -12.82 15.95
C VAL A 185 8.86 -12.47 16.08
N HIS A 186 8.36 -12.18 17.29
CA HIS A 186 6.93 -12.01 17.56
C HIS A 186 6.47 -10.59 17.92
N GLY A 187 7.31 -9.56 17.78
CA GLY A 187 6.85 -8.16 17.88
C GLY A 187 6.16 -7.77 19.20
N ARG A 188 6.28 -8.55 20.29
CA ARG A 188 5.85 -8.12 21.62
C ARG A 188 7.00 -7.39 22.30
N ARG A 189 6.86 -6.06 22.39
CA ARG A 189 7.70 -5.15 23.17
C ARG A 189 8.30 -5.84 24.42
N ARG A 190 9.61 -6.00 24.42
CA ARG A 190 10.43 -5.78 25.61
C ARG A 190 11.87 -5.47 25.17
N ILE A 191 12.14 -4.19 24.99
CA ILE A 191 13.50 -3.67 25.13
C ILE A 191 13.79 -3.76 26.62
N ARG A 192 14.49 -4.82 27.05
CA ARG A 192 15.22 -4.80 28.31
C ARG A 192 16.65 -5.18 27.99
N SER A 193 17.45 -4.14 27.74
CA SER A 193 18.90 -4.19 27.78
C SER A 193 19.32 -4.92 29.06
N LYS A 194 20.02 -6.05 28.91
CA LYS A 194 20.72 -6.72 30.00
C LYS A 194 22.20 -6.28 29.98
N ALA A 195 22.42 -4.97 29.99
CA ALA A 195 23.76 -4.38 30.10
C ALA A 195 23.94 -3.48 31.32
N SER A 196 23.07 -3.58 32.34
CA SER A 196 23.29 -2.92 33.63
C SER A 196 22.67 -3.78 34.74
N GLY A 197 23.48 -4.67 35.29
CA GLY A 197 23.04 -5.59 36.34
C GLY A 197 24.09 -6.62 36.76
N ALA A 198 25.20 -6.74 36.03
CA ALA A 198 26.29 -7.64 36.41
C ALA A 198 27.29 -7.04 37.41
N THR A 199 27.16 -5.77 37.78
CA THR A 199 28.09 -5.12 38.74
C THR A 199 27.50 -4.87 40.13
N ALA A 200 26.21 -5.15 40.36
CA ALA A 200 25.57 -4.88 41.67
C ALA A 200 25.44 -6.11 42.60
N SER A 201 25.65 -7.34 42.09
CA SER A 201 25.61 -8.55 42.93
C SER A 201 26.97 -8.96 43.50
N GLU A 202 28.08 -8.42 43.00
CA GLU A 202 29.42 -8.65 43.60
C GLU A 202 29.75 -7.66 44.73
N GLU A 203 29.02 -6.55 44.84
CA GLU A 203 29.26 -5.55 45.90
C GLU A 203 28.46 -5.85 47.18
N ILE A 204 27.40 -6.65 47.10
CA ILE A 204 26.56 -7.01 48.26
C ILE A 204 27.14 -8.23 49.01
N THR A 205 27.81 -9.17 48.34
CA THR A 205 28.50 -10.29 49.00
C THR A 205 29.85 -9.90 49.60
N ARG A 206 30.53 -8.86 49.09
CA ARG A 206 31.75 -8.33 49.73
C ARG A 206 31.51 -7.46 50.96
N LYS A 207 30.28 -6.96 51.17
CA LYS A 207 29.94 -6.12 52.34
C LYS A 207 29.35 -6.91 53.52
N SER A 208 29.12 -8.21 53.37
CA SER A 208 28.65 -9.10 54.46
C SER A 208 29.74 -9.98 55.08
N GLU A 209 30.99 -9.91 54.61
CA GLU A 209 32.13 -10.63 55.19
C GLU A 209 33.26 -9.65 55.62
N GLY A 210 32.98 -8.87 56.67
CA GLY A 210 33.95 -8.34 57.66
C GLY A 210 35.02 -7.32 57.23
N PRO A 211 35.70 -6.65 58.19
CA PRO A 211 35.60 -6.77 59.65
C PRO A 211 34.65 -5.76 60.33
#